data_AF-A0A0P6WFK4-F1
#
_entry.id   AF-A0A0P6WFK4-F1
#
_cell.length_a   1.000
_cell.length_b   1.000
_cell.length_c   1.000
_cell.angle_alpha   90.00
_cell.angle_beta   90.00
_cell.angle_gamma   90.00
#
_symmetry.space_group_name_H-M   'P 1'
#
loop_
_entity.id
_entity.type
_entity.pdbx_description
1 polymer ?
#
loop_
_entity_poly.entity_id
_entity_poly.type
_entity_poly.pdbx_seq_one_letter_code
_entity_poly.pdbx_strand_id
1 'polypeptide(L)'
;MALVLIVPAALLEAANALGAALGHGPQSYSIALSPSGEAPASHFGLNLVEPDQAFLAMLAGAGEGVMPQGLEFPAGDFAEVMAGLISTDGEFFAVATANGLRIVEATQ
;
A
#
# COMPACT_ATOMS: atom_id res chain seq x y z
N MET A 1 -7.55 14.15 7.07
CA MET A 1 -7.83 12.76 6.65
C MET A 1 -6.58 12.27 5.95
N ALA A 2 -6.07 11.10 6.34
CA ALA A 2 -4.89 10.51 5.72
C ALA A 2 -5.35 9.46 4.71
N LEU A 3 -4.59 9.29 3.63
CA LEU A 3 -4.82 8.23 2.69
C LEU A 3 -4.25 6.92 3.26
N VAL A 4 -5.10 5.91 3.41
CA VAL A 4 -4.68 4.60 3.92
C VAL A 4 -4.53 3.63 2.76
N LEU A 5 -3.38 2.97 2.71
CA LEU A 5 -3.01 2.04 1.67
C LEU A 5 -2.48 0.76 2.28
N ILE A 6 -3.11 -0.35 1.95
CA ILE A 6 -2.77 -1.67 2.46
C ILE A 6 -2.65 -2.62 1.28
N VAL A 7 -1.55 -3.36 1.20
CA VAL A 7 -1.31 -4.38 0.17
C VAL A 7 -1.16 -5.76 0.79
N PRO A 8 -1.52 -6.84 0.10
CA PRO A 8 -1.20 -8.20 0.49
C PRO A 8 0.32 -8.42 0.57
N ALA A 9 0.75 -9.29 1.48
CA ALA A 9 2.17 -9.64 1.64
C ALA A 9 2.80 -10.20 0.36
N ALA A 10 2.01 -10.88 -0.48
CA ALA A 10 2.45 -11.38 -1.78
C ALA A 10 2.84 -10.26 -2.76
N LEU A 11 2.28 -9.06 -2.60
CA LEU A 11 2.50 -7.89 -3.45
C LEU A 11 3.44 -6.87 -2.81
N LEU A 12 4.03 -7.18 -1.64
CA LEU A 12 4.88 -6.27 -0.89
C LEU A 12 6.08 -5.79 -1.71
N GLU A 13 6.75 -6.70 -2.43
CA GLU A 13 7.93 -6.36 -3.21
C GLU A 13 7.58 -5.41 -4.36
N ALA A 14 6.53 -5.72 -5.11
CA ALA A 14 6.02 -4.87 -6.19
C ALA A 14 5.54 -3.51 -5.65
N ALA A 15 4.83 -3.49 -4.52
CA ALA A 15 4.35 -2.25 -3.90
C ALA A 15 5.49 -1.37 -3.37
N ASN A 16 6.55 -1.97 -2.81
CA ASN A 16 7.76 -1.25 -2.41
C ASN A 16 8.56 -0.75 -3.61
N ALA A 17 8.65 -1.53 -4.68
CA ALA A 17 9.27 -1.09 -5.92
C ALA A 17 8.49 0.07 -6.56
N LEU A 18 7.16 0.04 -6.49
CA LEU A 18 6.30 1.14 -6.91
C LEU A 18 6.52 2.38 -6.05
N GLY A 19 6.58 2.23 -4.73
CA GLY A 19 6.93 3.31 -3.80
C GLY A 19 8.31 3.90 -4.09
N ALA A 20 9.29 3.07 -4.40
CA ALA A 20 10.64 3.51 -4.79
C ALA A 20 10.64 4.27 -6.12
N ALA A 21 9.90 3.80 -7.13
CA ALA A 21 9.75 4.46 -8.42
C ALA A 21 9.05 5.82 -8.30
N LEU A 22 8.18 5.98 -7.31
CA LEU A 22 7.52 7.24 -6.96
C LEU A 22 8.37 8.13 -6.02
N GLY A 23 9.57 7.68 -5.64
CA GLY A 23 10.50 8.46 -4.81
C GLY A 23 10.28 8.34 -3.29
N HIS A 24 9.39 7.45 -2.84
CA HIS A 24 9.10 7.19 -1.42
C HIS A 24 10.05 6.16 -0.76
N GLY A 25 11.00 5.63 -1.52
CA GLY A 25 12.02 4.69 -1.05
C GLY A 25 11.59 3.21 -1.06
N PRO A 26 12.52 2.28 -0.85
CA PRO A 26 12.29 0.83 -1.02
C PRO A 26 11.53 0.15 0.12
N GLN A 27 11.12 0.88 1.16
CA GLN A 27 10.44 0.34 2.35
C GLN A 27 9.20 1.17 2.70
N SER A 28 8.49 1.66 1.70
CA SER A 28 7.27 2.46 1.92
C SER A 28 6.19 1.66 2.65
N TYR A 29 6.09 0.35 2.39
CA TYR A 29 5.18 -0.56 3.08
C TYR A 29 5.92 -1.29 4.20
N SER A 30 5.71 -0.84 5.43
CA SER A 30 6.42 -1.35 6.62
C SER A 30 5.50 -1.75 7.77
N ILE A 31 4.22 -1.41 7.72
CA ILE A 31 3.29 -1.72 8.81
C ILE A 31 2.73 -3.14 8.61
N ALA A 32 3.27 -4.11 9.33
CA ALA A 32 2.82 -5.50 9.26
C ALA A 32 1.38 -5.66 9.81
N LEU A 33 0.52 -6.31 9.02
CA LEU A 33 -0.90 -6.54 9.33
C LEU A 33 -1.29 -8.01 9.14
N SER A 34 -2.10 -8.54 10.06
CA SER A 34 -2.72 -9.86 9.91
C SER A 34 -4.12 -9.91 10.53
N PRO A 35 -4.98 -10.87 10.12
CA PRO A 35 -6.31 -10.99 10.72
C PRO A 35 -6.29 -11.30 12.22
N SER A 36 -5.29 -12.08 12.66
CA SER A 36 -5.09 -12.41 14.07
C SER A 36 -4.38 -11.30 14.85
N GLY A 37 -3.61 -10.44 14.19
CA GLY A 37 -2.63 -9.56 14.85
C GLY A 37 -1.33 -10.28 15.23
N GLU A 38 -1.13 -11.49 14.73
CA GLU A 38 0.07 -12.30 14.96
C GLU A 38 0.83 -12.56 13.65
N ALA A 39 2.11 -12.90 13.75
CA ALA A 39 2.90 -13.30 12.59
C ALA A 39 2.43 -14.67 12.04
N PRO A 40 2.61 -14.92 10.71
CA PRO A 40 3.18 -14.03 9.71
C PRO A 40 2.22 -12.92 9.26
N ALA A 41 2.78 -11.77 8.87
CA ALA A 41 2.00 -10.70 8.28
C ALA A 41 1.39 -11.15 6.95
N SER A 42 0.08 -10.96 6.80
CA SER A 42 -0.66 -11.24 5.57
C SER A 42 -0.78 -10.02 4.66
N HIS A 43 -0.63 -8.83 5.25
CA HIS A 43 -0.80 -7.53 4.60
C HIS A 43 0.24 -6.56 5.15
N PHE A 44 0.53 -5.52 4.39
CA PHE A 44 1.41 -4.44 4.79
C PHE A 44 0.77 -3.10 4.47
N GLY A 45 0.76 -2.22 5.46
CA GLY A 45 0.34 -0.85 5.32
C GLY A 45 1.46 0.05 4.86
N LEU A 46 1.10 1.02 4.01
CA LEU A 46 1.97 2.13 3.64
C LEU A 46 2.20 3.01 4.87
N ASN A 47 3.46 3.23 5.20
CA ASN A 47 3.90 4.17 6.22
C ASN A 47 4.44 5.44 5.56
N LEU A 48 3.55 6.19 4.89
CA LEU A 48 3.91 7.43 4.23
C LEU A 48 3.37 8.61 5.03
N VAL A 49 4.25 9.55 5.38
CA VAL A 49 3.90 10.73 6.18
C VAL A 49 3.15 11.77 5.33
N GLU A 50 3.48 11.91 4.05
CA GLU A 50 2.79 12.81 3.11
C GLU A 50 2.79 12.23 1.69
N PRO A 51 1.62 11.89 1.11
CA PRO A 51 1.52 11.51 -0.30
C PRO A 51 1.78 12.72 -1.17
N ASP A 52 2.73 12.60 -2.11
CA ASP A 52 2.96 13.65 -3.08
C ASP A 52 1.81 13.71 -4.12
N GLN A 53 1.81 14.77 -4.92
CA GLN A 53 0.76 14.96 -5.92
C GLN A 53 0.79 13.90 -7.03
N ALA A 54 1.96 13.32 -7.33
CA ALA A 54 2.11 12.26 -8.33
C ALA A 54 1.52 10.95 -7.82
N PHE A 55 1.65 10.67 -6.53
CA PHE A 55 1.08 9.52 -5.83
C PHE A 55 -0.45 9.62 -5.76
N LEU A 56 -0.99 10.80 -5.44
CA LEU A 56 -2.42 11.04 -5.48
C LEU A 56 -2.98 10.92 -6.91
N ALA A 57 -2.28 11.46 -7.90
CA ALA A 57 -2.64 11.32 -9.31
C ALA A 57 -2.55 9.86 -9.78
N MET A 58 -1.56 9.11 -9.28
CA MET A 58 -1.46 7.67 -9.52
C MET A 58 -2.65 6.95 -8.95
N LEU A 59 -3.04 7.22 -7.71
CA LEU A 59 -4.19 6.56 -7.10
C LEU A 59 -5.49 6.86 -7.85
N ALA A 60 -5.70 8.12 -8.21
CA ALA A 60 -6.85 8.54 -9.01
C ALA A 60 -6.85 7.85 -10.37
N GLY A 61 -5.71 7.87 -11.07
CA GLY A 61 -5.55 7.19 -12.36
C GLY A 61 -5.75 5.67 -12.23
N ALA A 62 -5.24 5.06 -11.18
CA ALA A 62 -5.34 3.63 -10.97
C ALA A 62 -6.76 3.15 -10.65
N GLY A 63 -7.57 3.98 -9.97
CA GLY A 63 -9.02 3.78 -9.87
C GLY A 63 -9.72 3.75 -11.25
N GLU A 64 -9.12 4.38 -12.25
CA GLU A 64 -9.55 4.38 -13.65
C GLU A 64 -8.75 3.39 -14.53
N GLY A 65 -7.79 2.63 -13.96
CA GLY A 65 -6.90 1.71 -14.68
C GLY A 65 -5.77 2.38 -15.48
N VAL A 66 -5.48 3.64 -15.20
CA VAL A 66 -4.49 4.49 -15.90
C VAL A 66 -3.22 4.62 -15.06
N MET A 67 -2.10 4.21 -15.65
CA MET A 67 -0.77 4.39 -15.07
C MET A 67 -0.26 5.83 -15.29
N PRO A 68 0.43 6.46 -14.32
CA PRO A 68 1.02 7.78 -14.51
C PRO A 68 2.00 7.82 -15.68
N GLN A 69 1.94 8.88 -16.48
CA GLN A 69 2.93 9.09 -17.54
C GLN A 69 4.31 9.37 -16.94
N GLY A 70 5.32 8.62 -17.39
CA GLY A 70 6.71 8.75 -16.93
C GLY A 70 7.09 7.85 -15.76
N LEU A 71 6.17 7.02 -15.26
CA LEU A 71 6.50 5.99 -14.27
C LEU A 71 7.13 4.79 -14.98
N GLU A 72 8.42 4.56 -14.77
CA GLU A 72 9.13 3.36 -15.24
C GLU A 72 8.83 2.18 -14.31
N PHE A 73 7.65 1.57 -14.47
CA PHE A 73 7.23 0.41 -13.69
C PHE A 73 6.51 -0.62 -14.57
N PRO A 74 6.68 -1.93 -14.36
CA PRO A 74 6.00 -2.94 -15.17
C PRO A 74 4.48 -2.83 -15.06
N ALA A 75 3.79 -2.68 -16.19
CA ALA A 75 2.33 -2.53 -16.20
C ALA A 75 1.59 -3.76 -15.64
N GLY A 76 2.20 -4.96 -15.73
CA GLY A 76 1.66 -6.18 -15.13
C GLY A 76 1.66 -6.11 -13.60
N ASP A 77 2.84 -5.86 -13.01
CA ASP A 77 3.00 -5.70 -11.56
C ASP A 77 2.15 -4.54 -11.03
N PHE A 78 1.99 -3.46 -11.83
CA PHE A 78 1.14 -2.33 -11.47
C PHE A 78 -0.32 -2.78 -11.33
N ALA A 79 -0.84 -3.48 -12.33
CA ALA A 79 -2.21 -3.98 -12.30
C ALA A 79 -2.44 -4.95 -11.14
N GLU A 80 -1.46 -5.81 -10.83
CA GLU A 80 -1.54 -6.73 -9.68
C GLU A 80 -1.56 -5.98 -8.34
N VAL A 81 -0.63 -5.04 -8.13
CA VAL A 81 -0.61 -4.19 -6.93
C VAL A 81 -1.94 -3.47 -6.78
N MET A 82 -2.44 -2.85 -7.85
CA MET A 82 -3.70 -2.10 -7.81
C MET A 82 -4.92 -2.99 -7.58
N ALA A 83 -4.94 -4.21 -8.13
CA ALA A 83 -6.02 -5.16 -7.90
C ALA A 83 -6.07 -5.67 -6.45
N GLY A 84 -4.91 -5.78 -5.79
CA GLY A 84 -4.81 -6.17 -4.39
C GLY A 84 -4.85 -5.01 -3.39
N LEU A 85 -4.73 -3.76 -3.87
CA LEU A 85 -4.60 -2.58 -3.03
C LEU A 85 -5.92 -2.21 -2.37
N ILE A 86 -5.92 -2.15 -1.04
CA ILE A 86 -6.97 -1.54 -0.26
C ILE A 86 -6.60 -0.07 -0.08
N SER A 87 -7.27 0.81 -0.81
CA SER A 87 -7.14 2.26 -0.70
C SER A 87 -8.41 2.90 -0.19
N THR A 88 -8.34 3.66 0.90
CA THR A 88 -9.45 4.51 1.34
C THR A 88 -8.94 5.68 2.15
N ASP A 89 -9.69 6.77 2.13
CA ASP A 89 -9.47 7.88 3.05
C ASP A 89 -9.94 7.47 4.46
N GLY A 90 -9.12 7.73 5.48
CA GLY A 90 -9.49 7.41 6.84
C GLY A 90 -8.31 7.41 7.80
N GLU A 91 -8.55 6.92 9.01
CA GLU A 91 -7.48 6.59 9.94
C GLU A 91 -7.01 5.17 9.67
N PHE A 92 -5.69 4.97 9.58
CA PHE A 92 -5.06 3.69 9.25
C PHE A 92 -5.64 2.51 10.04
N PHE A 93 -5.77 2.67 11.36
CA PHE A 93 -6.31 1.65 12.26
C PHE A 93 -7.78 1.34 12.01
N ALA A 94 -8.59 2.35 11.73
CA ALA A 94 -10.01 2.17 11.45
C ALA A 94 -10.20 1.38 10.14
N VAL A 95 -9.42 1.70 9.12
CA VAL A 95 -9.43 1.02 7.82
C VAL A 95 -8.94 -0.42 7.93
N ALA A 96 -7.82 -0.65 8.62
CA ALA A 96 -7.32 -2.00 8.87
C ALA A 96 -8.39 -2.84 9.59
N THR A 97 -8.98 -2.30 10.67
CA THR A 97 -10.02 -2.99 11.45
C THR A 97 -11.28 -3.26 10.63
N ALA A 98 -11.71 -2.32 9.79
CA ALA A 98 -12.86 -2.50 8.89
C ALA A 98 -12.64 -3.62 7.86
N ASN A 99 -11.38 -3.86 7.48
CA ASN A 99 -10.97 -4.96 6.61
C ASN A 99 -10.59 -6.23 7.40
N GLY A 100 -10.88 -6.29 8.71
CA GLY A 100 -10.58 -7.44 9.55
C GLY A 100 -9.09 -7.65 9.83
N LEU A 101 -8.26 -6.62 9.65
CA LEU A 101 -6.81 -6.64 9.84
C LEU A 101 -6.44 -5.96 11.16
N ARG A 102 -5.38 -6.47 11.79
CA ARG A 102 -4.79 -5.96 13.02
C ARG A 102 -3.28 -5.82 12.83
N ILE A 103 -2.68 -4.85 13.51
CA ILE A 103 -1.21 -4.73 13.51
C ILE A 103 -0.62 -5.99 14.11
N VAL A 104 0.36 -6.56 13.41
CA VAL A 104 1.15 -7.66 13.95
C VAL A 104 2.01 -7.10 15.07
N GLU A 105 1.75 -7.53 16.30
CA GLU A 105 2.63 -7.19 17.41
C GLU A 105 4.00 -7.80 17.12
N ALA A 106 5.01 -6.95 16.94
CA ALA A 106 6.38 -7.41 16.88
C ALA A 106 6.67 -8.05 18.24
N THR A 107 6.73 -9.38 18.28
CA THR A 107 7.17 -10.11 19.45
C THR A 107 8.62 -9.66 19.71
N GLN A 108 8.78 -8.75 20.68
CA GLN A 108 10.10 -8.32 21.16
C GLN A 108 10.82 -9.47 21.86
#